data_AF-A0A918E8C1-F1
#
_entry.id   AF-A0A918E8C1-F1
#
_cell.length_a   1.000
_cell.length_b   1.000
_cell.length_c   1.000
_cell.angle_alpha   90.00
_cell.angle_beta   90.00
_cell.angle_gamma   90.00
#
_symmetry.space_group_name_H-M   'P 1'
#
loop_
_entity.id
_entity.type
_entity.pdbx_description
1 polymer ?
#
loop_
_entity_poly.entity_id
_entity_poly.type
_entity_poly.pdbx_seq_one_letter_code
_entity_poly.pdbx_strand_id
1 'polypeptide(L)'
;MSDGYPTATQKETLRLICDHGRLETERLGRHLLQARRPSTNPGYARAITRMAGTLAWRLHAQGFITETAGGAWAATATGRRLIACPGERE
;
A
#
# COMPACT_ATOMS: atom_id res chain seq x y z
N MET A 1 -4.65 -19.88 -12.63
CA MET A 1 -4.24 -18.84 -11.66
C MET A 1 -4.37 -17.53 -12.39
N SER A 2 -5.17 -16.58 -11.90
CA SER A 2 -5.31 -15.30 -12.58
C SER A 2 -4.05 -14.49 -12.28
N ASP A 3 -3.25 -14.17 -13.31
CA ASP A 3 -2.12 -13.21 -13.25
C ASP A 3 -2.66 -11.78 -13.05
N GLY A 4 -3.57 -11.64 -12.08
CA GLY A 4 -4.51 -10.56 -11.93
C GLY A 4 -3.79 -9.25 -11.72
N TYR A 5 -3.88 -8.40 -12.74
CA TYR A 5 -3.45 -7.02 -12.69
C TYR A 5 -3.96 -6.34 -11.42
N PRO A 6 -3.12 -5.54 -10.73
CA PRO A 6 -3.47 -5.01 -9.43
C PRO A 6 -4.73 -4.17 -9.47
N THR A 7 -5.62 -4.44 -8.51
CA THR A 7 -6.87 -3.73 -8.30
C THR A 7 -6.63 -2.24 -8.01
N ALA A 8 -7.66 -1.41 -8.17
CA ALA A 8 -7.58 0.02 -7.86
C ALA A 8 -7.05 0.29 -6.43
N THR A 9 -7.53 -0.47 -5.43
CA THR A 9 -7.07 -0.38 -4.04
C THR A 9 -5.60 -0.76 -3.86
N GLN A 10 -5.13 -1.76 -4.61
CA GLN A 10 -3.70 -2.13 -4.59
C GLN A 10 -2.83 -1.05 -5.20
N LYS A 11 -3.25 -0.43 -6.32
CA LYS A 11 -2.52 0.69 -6.92
C LYS A 11 -2.50 1.93 -6.03
N GLU A 12 -3.59 2.23 -5.34
CA GLU A 12 -3.67 3.31 -4.36
C GLU A 12 -2.73 3.06 -3.18
N THR A 13 -2.72 1.83 -2.66
CA THR A 13 -1.79 1.42 -1.59
C THR A 13 -0.33 1.56 -2.02
N LEU A 14 -0.02 1.12 -3.25
CA LEU A 14 1.32 1.24 -3.82
C LEU A 14 1.74 2.69 -4.02
N ARG A 15 0.82 3.59 -4.38
CA ARG A 15 1.07 5.05 -4.44
C ARG A 15 1.42 5.60 -3.06
N LEU A 16 0.63 5.28 -2.04
CA LEU A 16 0.92 5.72 -0.66
C LEU A 16 2.31 5.29 -0.20
N ILE A 17 2.69 4.04 -0.46
CA ILE A 17 4.03 3.53 -0.13
C ILE A 17 5.12 4.27 -0.91
N CYS A 18 4.89 4.54 -2.20
CA CYS A 18 5.85 5.23 -3.03
C CYS A 18 6.06 6.69 -2.60
N ASP A 19 4.96 7.43 -2.37
CA ASP A 19 4.99 8.85 -2.01
C ASP A 19 5.68 9.10 -0.67
N HIS A 20 5.66 8.13 0.24
CA HIS A 20 6.31 8.22 1.55
C HIS A 20 7.73 7.63 1.58
N GLY A 21 8.17 6.96 0.50
CA GLY A 21 9.44 6.24 0.41
C GLY A 21 9.49 4.95 1.25
N ARG A 22 9.15 5.05 2.54
CA ARG A 22 9.02 3.92 3.49
C ARG A 22 7.76 4.08 4.34
N LEU A 23 6.97 3.01 4.46
CA LEU A 23 5.71 3.07 5.18
C LEU A 23 5.40 1.78 5.95
N GLU A 24 5.24 1.90 7.28
CA GLU A 24 4.81 0.80 8.15
C GLU A 24 3.33 0.46 7.92
N THR A 25 2.95 -0.79 8.17
CA THR A 25 1.58 -1.29 7.99
C THR A 25 0.53 -0.48 8.78
N GLU A 26 0.84 -0.07 10.01
CA GLU A 26 -0.08 0.73 10.83
C GLU A 26 -0.29 2.13 10.24
N ARG A 27 0.79 2.76 9.78
CA ARG A 27 0.75 4.08 9.16
C ARG A 27 0.03 4.01 7.81
N LEU A 28 0.26 2.96 7.02
CA LEU A 28 -0.51 2.67 5.82
C LEU A 28 -2.01 2.57 6.11
N GLY A 29 -2.41 1.83 7.15
CA GLY A 29 -3.80 1.73 7.57
C GLY A 29 -4.43 3.08 7.91
N ARG A 30 -3.69 3.96 8.60
CA ARG A 30 -4.14 5.33 8.89
C ARG A 30 -4.33 6.16 7.62
N HIS A 31 -3.40 6.10 6.67
CA HIS A 31 -3.52 6.82 5.40
C HIS A 31 -4.70 6.31 4.55
N LEU A 32 -4.88 4.99 4.48
CA LEU A 32 -6.03 4.38 3.81
C LEU A 32 -7.35 4.82 4.46
N LEU A 33 -7.41 4.93 5.79
CA LEU A 33 -8.60 5.41 6.48
C LEU A 33 -8.89 6.87 6.17
N GLN A 34 -7.87 7.73 6.16
CA GLN A 34 -7.98 9.16 5.86
C GLN A 34 -8.44 9.42 4.41
N ALA A 35 -8.06 8.56 3.46
CA ALA A 35 -8.47 8.66 2.07
C ALA A 35 -9.93 8.25 1.80
N ARG A 36 -10.63 7.70 2.80
CA ARG A 36 -12.00 7.20 2.65
C ARG A 36 -13.01 8.17 3.23
N ARG A 37 -14.24 8.12 2.70
CA ARG A 37 -15.36 8.87 3.28
C ARG A 37 -15.62 8.38 4.72
N PRO A 38 -15.94 9.28 5.67
CA PRO A 38 -16.35 8.89 7.00
C PRO A 38 -17.50 7.89 6.96
N SER A 39 -17.47 6.90 7.84
CA SER A 39 -18.51 5.89 7.99
C SER A 39 -19.05 5.90 9.42
N THR A 40 -20.36 5.71 9.56
CA THR A 40 -21.01 5.53 10.87
C THR A 40 -20.87 4.11 11.42
N ASN A 41 -20.28 3.19 10.66
CA ASN A 41 -20.06 1.82 11.13
C ASN A 41 -18.89 1.78 12.14
N PRO A 42 -19.13 1.34 13.39
CA PRO A 42 -18.11 1.34 14.44
C PRO A 42 -16.91 0.43 14.15
N GLY A 43 -17.08 -0.58 13.28
CA GLY A 43 -16.00 -1.48 12.86
C GLY A 43 -15.20 -1.00 11.65
N TYR A 44 -15.60 0.10 11.01
CA TYR A 44 -15.04 0.53 9.72
C TYR A 44 -13.54 0.82 9.77
N ALA A 45 -13.11 1.59 10.76
CA ALA A 45 -11.70 1.93 10.95
C ALA A 45 -10.84 0.67 11.18
N ARG A 46 -11.30 -0.23 12.06
CA ARG A 46 -10.61 -1.49 12.36
C ARG A 46 -10.50 -2.38 11.12
N ALA A 47 -11.55 -2.43 10.30
CA ALA A 47 -11.55 -3.20 9.06
C ALA A 47 -10.52 -2.66 8.06
N ILE A 48 -10.44 -1.33 7.88
CA ILE A 48 -9.45 -0.71 6.98
C ILE A 48 -8.02 -0.98 7.45
N THR A 49 -7.74 -0.84 8.74
CA THR A 49 -6.39 -1.12 9.28
C THR A 49 -5.99 -2.58 9.05
N ARG A 50 -6.90 -3.53 9.21
CA ARG A 50 -6.64 -4.95 8.88
C ARG A 50 -6.40 -5.16 7.39
N MET A 51 -7.18 -4.50 6.54
CA MET A 51 -7.01 -4.57 5.08
C MET A 51 -5.65 -4.04 4.62
N ALA A 52 -5.07 -3.06 5.32
CA ALA A 52 -3.74 -2.53 4.99
C ALA A 52 -2.68 -3.64 4.98
N GLY A 53 -2.67 -4.51 5.99
CA GLY A 53 -1.76 -5.66 6.05
C GLY A 53 -2.01 -6.66 4.92
N THR A 54 -3.28 -6.96 4.61
CA THR A 54 -3.62 -7.84 3.48
C THR A 54 -3.18 -7.26 2.14
N LEU A 55 -3.35 -5.95 1.93
CA LEU A 55 -2.94 -5.26 0.70
C LEU A 55 -1.41 -5.25 0.56
N ALA A 56 -0.69 -4.94 1.64
CA ALA A 56 0.76 -5.01 1.68
C ALA A 56 1.25 -6.42 1.36
N TRP A 57 0.71 -7.45 2.02
CA TRP A 57 1.05 -8.85 1.74
C TRP A 57 0.84 -9.22 0.26
N ARG A 58 -0.30 -8.84 -0.35
CA ARG A 58 -0.55 -9.12 -1.77
C ARG A 58 0.44 -8.41 -2.69
N LEU A 59 0.71 -7.13 -2.44
CA LEU A 59 1.68 -6.37 -3.23
C LEU A 59 3.10 -6.93 -3.08
N HIS A 60 3.46 -7.39 -1.89
CA HIS A 60 4.73 -8.04 -1.62
C HIS A 60 4.85 -9.37 -2.36
N ALA A 61 3.82 -10.23 -2.26
CA ALA A 61 3.77 -11.50 -2.98
C ALA A 61 3.82 -11.32 -4.51
N GLN A 62 3.37 -10.18 -5.03
CA GLN A 62 3.45 -9.81 -6.45
C GLN A 62 4.76 -9.09 -6.83
N GLY A 63 5.67 -8.85 -5.87
CA GLY A 63 6.96 -8.20 -6.13
C GLY A 63 6.90 -6.68 -6.36
N PHE A 64 5.78 -6.03 -6.05
CA PHE A 64 5.63 -4.57 -6.22
C PHE A 64 6.17 -3.76 -5.05
N ILE A 65 6.27 -4.37 -3.87
CA ILE A 65 6.89 -3.77 -2.67
C ILE A 65 7.84 -4.77 -2.02
N THR A 66 8.74 -4.28 -1.18
CA THR A 66 9.67 -5.08 -0.38
C THR A 66 9.66 -4.60 1.07
N GLU A 67 9.92 -5.53 2.00
CA GLU A 67 10.11 -5.20 3.41
C GLU A 67 11.52 -4.65 3.63
N THR A 68 11.62 -3.54 4.35
CA THR A 68 12.89 -2.92 4.72
C THR A 68 13.38 -3.45 6.08
N ALA A 69 14.66 -3.24 6.40
CA ALA A 69 15.26 -3.68 7.67
C ALA A 69 14.57 -3.16 8.95
N GLY A 70 13.67 -2.16 8.84
CA GLY A 70 12.86 -1.63 9.93
C GLY A 70 11.40 -2.09 9.95
N GLY A 71 11.02 -3.11 9.19
CA GLY A 71 9.64 -3.60 9.11
C GLY A 71 8.67 -2.67 8.35
N ALA A 72 9.20 -1.66 7.67
CA ALA A 72 8.44 -0.77 6.78
C ALA A 72 8.45 -1.30 5.34
N TRP A 73 7.44 -0.93 4.56
CA TRP A 73 7.33 -1.26 3.15
C TRP A 73 7.94 -0.17 2.27
N ALA A 74 8.64 -0.57 1.20
CA ALA A 74 9.12 0.32 0.16
C ALA A 74 8.70 -0.20 -1.23
N ALA A 75 8.43 0.71 -2.16
CA ALA A 75 8.08 0.34 -3.53
C ALA A 75 9.32 -0.16 -4.30
N THR A 76 9.20 -1.31 -4.97
CA THR A 76 10.27 -1.81 -5.87
C THR A 76 10.28 -1.02 -7.17
N ALA A 77 11.33 -1.18 -8.00
CA ALA A 77 11.36 -0.58 -9.34
C ALA A 77 10.14 -1.00 -10.20
N THR A 78 9.74 -2.27 -10.12
CA THR A 78 8.55 -2.78 -10.80
C THR A 78 7.27 -2.10 -10.29
N GLY A 79 7.13 -1.97 -8.97
CA GLY A 79 6.00 -1.27 -8.36
C GLY A 79 5.95 0.21 -8.77
N ARG A 80 7.09 0.92 -8.71
CA ARG A 80 7.19 2.32 -9.14
C ARG A 80 6.77 2.49 -10.60
N ARG A 81 7.22 1.61 -11.51
CA ARG A 81 6.83 1.64 -12.94
C ARG A 81 5.33 1.44 -13.15
N LEU A 82 4.72 0.50 -12.43
CA LEU A 82 3.29 0.17 -12.56
C LEU A 82 2.37 1.38 -12.31
N ILE A 83 2.75 2.28 -11.40
CA ILE A 83 1.97 3.47 -11.06
C ILE A 83 2.56 4.77 -11.62
N ALA A 84 3.60 4.69 -12.45
CA ALA A 84 4.39 5.82 -12.92
C ALA A 84 4.83 6.75 -11.77
N CYS A 85 5.26 6.16 -10.66
CA CYS A 85 5.72 6.92 -9.51
C CYS A 85 7.02 7.65 -9.87
N PRO A 86 7.09 8.99 -9.70
CA PRO A 86 8.32 9.73 -9.93
C PRO A 86 9.38 9.23 -8.95
N GLY A 87 10.58 8.91 -9.45
CA GLY A 87 11.70 8.59 -8.60
C GLY A 87 12.05 9.78 -7.73
N GLU A 88 12.31 9.55 -6.43
CA GLU A 88 13.13 10.46 -5.63
C GLU A 88 14.35 10.83 -6.48
N ARG A 89 14.52 12.13 -6.74
CA ARG A 89 15.76 12.65 -7.32
C ARG A 89 16.92 12.18 -6.44
N GLU A 90 17.97 11.68 -7.10
CA GLU A 90 19.28 11.39 -6.49
C GLU A 90 19.75 12.51 -5.57
#